data_AF-A0A811LHZ4-F1
#
_entry.id   AF-A0A811LHZ4-F1
#
_cell.length_a   1.000
_cell.length_b   1.000
_cell.length_c   1.000
_cell.angle_alpha   90.00
_cell.angle_beta   90.00
_cell.angle_gamma   90.00
#
_symmetry.space_group_name_H-M   'P 1'
#
loop_
_entity.id
_entity.type
_entity.pdbx_description
1 polymer ?
#
loop_
_entity_poly.entity_id
_entity_poly.type
_entity_poly.pdbx_seq_one_letter_code
_entity_poly.pdbx_strand_id
1 'polypeptide(L)'
;MFIRLCLLTTLAGLARGFHVVLHDGSPIIGEQVTSQNQKLVTQFLGIPFGEPPVGNLRFRKPRAKSPWRTPFNATTPPKACIQSTDTYFGNFYGATMWNTNVPQSEDCLYLNIYVPGEINKSKKLAVMVWVYGGGFWSGCSTLDVYDGKILASEENVIIVTMNYRVSLFGFLYLGREEVPGNMGLWDQLLALKWVYTNIDQFGGDPDCITLFGESAGAASVSMHMLSQKSTPYFNRAIIQSGSATAPWAIENRQVALHRAVVLYEYMKCGNMSHEPDKWNMDLVLECLLAATPEKLRDSEWAPVMEFADFPWVPVIDGDFMVESATTSLKSGHFKKTQLLAGSNLDEAIYFIVYQLADVFPPSEFFTKKDFIKTRDVWLRSISNLLPRQTLKSSLALQSIIHEYEPSDPLPVEPQQWMDSLDKMLGDLQFTCNVNEMALAHTLHGGDTYYYYFTHRATQQTWPGWMGVLHGYEINFVFGEPFNTDKFKYTKEEQELSRRFMRYWANFARTGDPNKNPDGTYTLDTWPPYDEKTMTYMNLTVESQYNAGARRTGSGPRRRQCMFWKTLIPNVLSASADVGESFVRWKQQMDRWENDYINDWQFHFEQYKKYQSYRQLDTDQCV
;
A
#
# COMPACT_ATOMS: atom_id res chain seq x y z
N MET A 1 -72.94 -17.64 -19.51
CA MET A 1 -72.45 -16.86 -18.34
C MET A 1 -71.06 -17.37 -18.02
N PHE A 2 -70.08 -16.47 -18.10
CA PHE A 2 -68.64 -16.71 -18.21
C PHE A 2 -67.95 -16.96 -16.84
N ILE A 3 -66.87 -17.76 -16.89
CA ILE A 3 -65.55 -17.63 -16.22
C ILE A 3 -65.49 -17.50 -14.69
N ARG A 4 -64.78 -18.44 -14.03
CA ARG A 4 -63.43 -18.23 -13.46
C ARG A 4 -62.83 -19.55 -12.96
N LEU A 5 -61.95 -20.12 -13.79
CA LEU A 5 -60.91 -21.05 -13.39
C LEU A 5 -59.73 -20.20 -12.89
N CYS A 6 -59.32 -20.33 -11.63
CA CYS A 6 -58.03 -19.80 -11.17
C CYS A 6 -57.08 -20.99 -10.97
N LEU A 7 -56.09 -21.08 -11.87
CA LEU A 7 -54.89 -21.87 -11.65
C LEU A 7 -54.13 -21.29 -10.44
N LEU A 8 -53.97 -22.08 -9.40
CA LEU A 8 -52.90 -21.90 -8.41
C LEU A 8 -51.68 -22.69 -8.91
N THR A 9 -50.87 -22.04 -9.73
CA THR A 9 -49.47 -22.45 -9.93
C THR A 9 -48.69 -22.09 -8.67
N THR A 10 -48.43 -23.08 -7.82
CA THR A 10 -47.52 -22.95 -6.68
C THR A 10 -46.11 -22.69 -7.20
N LEU A 11 -45.63 -21.47 -6.99
CA LEU A 11 -44.21 -21.09 -7.05
C LEU A 11 -43.43 -21.89 -6.00
N ALA A 12 -42.92 -23.06 -6.37
CA ALA A 12 -41.88 -23.76 -5.64
C ALA A 12 -40.51 -23.24 -6.11
N GLY A 13 -40.16 -22.04 -5.66
CA GLY A 13 -38.86 -21.41 -5.87
C GLY A 13 -38.16 -21.19 -4.52
N LEU A 14 -38.03 -22.22 -3.69
CA LEU A 14 -37.12 -22.19 -2.55
C LEU A 14 -35.70 -22.32 -3.12
N ALA A 15 -34.93 -21.23 -3.05
CA ALA A 15 -33.51 -21.23 -3.37
C ALA A 15 -32.83 -22.38 -2.62
N ARG A 16 -32.26 -23.34 -3.36
CA ARG A 16 -31.38 -24.36 -2.78
C ARG A 16 -30.10 -23.64 -2.33
N GLY A 17 -30.02 -23.32 -1.04
CA GLY A 17 -28.77 -22.84 -0.44
C GLY A 17 -27.67 -23.88 -0.61
N PHE A 18 -26.44 -23.45 -0.87
CA PHE A 18 -25.29 -24.35 -0.98
C PHE A 18 -24.70 -24.58 0.40
N HIS A 19 -24.83 -25.80 0.92
CA HIS A 19 -24.42 -26.14 2.27
C HIS A 19 -22.97 -26.62 2.32
N VAL A 20 -22.16 -26.01 3.19
CA VAL A 20 -20.82 -26.46 3.55
C VAL A 20 -20.76 -26.65 5.06
N VAL A 21 -20.10 -27.71 5.53
CA VAL A 21 -19.84 -27.93 6.95
C VAL A 21 -18.34 -27.84 7.15
N LEU A 22 -17.91 -26.93 8.03
CA LEU A 22 -16.52 -26.76 8.40
C LEU A 22 -16.00 -27.95 9.22
N HIS A 23 -14.68 -28.08 9.40
CA HIS A 23 -14.10 -29.21 10.14
C HIS A 23 -14.46 -29.23 11.63
N ASP A 24 -14.82 -28.09 12.22
CA ASP A 24 -15.33 -28.01 13.59
C ASP A 24 -16.82 -28.39 13.71
N GLY A 25 -17.45 -28.72 12.58
CA GLY A 25 -18.86 -29.08 12.46
C GLY A 25 -19.80 -27.88 12.31
N SER A 26 -19.28 -26.67 12.08
CA SER A 26 -20.07 -25.46 11.87
C SER A 26 -20.72 -25.44 10.48
N PRO A 27 -22.06 -25.39 10.37
CA PRO A 27 -22.76 -25.35 9.09
C PRO A 27 -22.86 -23.93 8.52
N ILE A 28 -22.59 -23.79 7.22
CA ILE A 28 -22.64 -22.54 6.45
C ILE A 28 -23.52 -22.75 5.21
N ILE A 29 -24.34 -21.75 4.91
CA ILE A 29 -25.17 -21.68 3.69
C ILE A 29 -24.64 -20.54 2.82
N GLY A 30 -24.19 -20.88 1.63
CA GLY A 30 -23.86 -19.90 0.57
C GLY A 30 -24.92 -19.89 -0.52
N GLU A 31 -24.63 -19.16 -1.58
CA GLU A 31 -25.49 -19.03 -2.74
C GLU A 31 -24.70 -19.16 -4.04
N GLN A 32 -25.42 -19.49 -5.11
CA GLN A 32 -24.85 -19.50 -6.45
C GLN A 32 -25.37 -18.30 -7.22
N VAL A 33 -24.44 -17.58 -7.83
CA VAL A 33 -24.68 -16.36 -8.57
C VAL A 33 -24.01 -16.43 -9.93
N THR A 34 -24.45 -15.57 -10.83
CA THR A 34 -23.79 -15.35 -12.11
C THR A 34 -22.89 -14.14 -11.98
N SER A 35 -21.61 -14.30 -12.32
CA SER A 35 -20.65 -13.20 -12.40
C SER A 35 -20.97 -12.29 -13.58
N GLN A 36 -20.37 -11.11 -13.62
CA GLN A 36 -20.68 -10.06 -14.61
C GLN A 36 -20.32 -10.49 -16.04
N ASN A 37 -19.38 -11.42 -16.21
CA ASN A 37 -19.03 -12.11 -17.47
C ASN A 37 -19.89 -13.37 -17.75
N GLN A 38 -21.06 -13.51 -17.13
CA GLN A 38 -22.02 -14.58 -17.37
C GLN A 38 -21.53 -16.00 -17.02
N LYS A 39 -20.60 -16.13 -16.07
CA LYS A 39 -20.12 -17.42 -15.55
C LYS A 39 -20.71 -17.71 -14.18
N LEU A 40 -20.82 -18.99 -13.85
CA LEU A 40 -21.40 -19.43 -12.58
C LEU A 40 -20.35 -19.34 -11.46
N VAL A 41 -20.73 -18.84 -10.29
CA VAL A 41 -19.89 -18.76 -9.10
C VAL A 41 -20.72 -19.13 -7.87
N THR A 42 -20.21 -20.01 -7.01
CA THR A 42 -20.75 -20.19 -5.65
C THR A 42 -20.01 -19.25 -4.71
N GLN A 43 -20.74 -18.35 -4.04
CA GLN A 43 -20.17 -17.38 -3.11
C GLN A 43 -20.64 -17.64 -1.67
N PHE A 44 -19.75 -17.33 -0.72
CA PHE A 44 -20.02 -17.28 0.70
C PHE A 44 -19.51 -15.94 1.21
N LEU A 45 -20.42 -15.09 1.66
CA LEU A 45 -20.11 -13.73 2.09
C LEU A 45 -20.29 -13.61 3.61
N GLY A 46 -19.33 -13.00 4.28
CA GLY A 46 -19.41 -12.68 5.69
C GLY A 46 -19.29 -13.88 6.62
N ILE A 47 -18.40 -14.85 6.33
CA ILE A 47 -18.13 -15.98 7.23
C ILE A 47 -17.32 -15.48 8.44
N PRO A 48 -17.79 -15.66 9.70
CA PRO A 48 -17.03 -15.24 10.87
C PRO A 48 -15.83 -16.15 11.10
N PHE A 49 -14.62 -15.58 11.13
CA PHE A 49 -13.40 -16.33 11.46
C PHE A 49 -12.88 -16.03 12.88
N GLY A 50 -13.30 -14.91 13.47
CA GLY A 50 -12.95 -14.49 14.82
C GLY A 50 -14.16 -14.12 15.68
N GLU A 51 -14.00 -14.17 17.00
CA GLU A 51 -14.96 -13.54 17.90
C GLU A 51 -14.95 -12.02 17.73
N PRO A 52 -16.10 -11.34 17.85
CA PRO A 52 -16.17 -9.88 17.73
C PRO A 52 -15.21 -9.21 18.72
N PRO A 53 -14.27 -8.36 18.26
CA PRO A 53 -13.27 -7.71 19.10
C PRO A 53 -13.85 -6.49 19.83
N VAL A 54 -14.99 -6.67 20.51
CA VAL A 54 -15.75 -5.61 21.21
C VAL A 54 -15.53 -5.65 22.72
N GLY A 55 -15.82 -4.53 23.39
CA GLY A 55 -15.72 -4.41 24.85
C GLY A 55 -14.31 -4.77 25.34
N ASN A 56 -14.19 -5.75 26.23
CA ASN A 56 -12.89 -6.18 26.78
C ASN A 56 -11.96 -6.86 25.76
N LEU A 57 -12.47 -7.23 24.57
CA LEU A 57 -11.66 -7.76 23.46
C LEU A 57 -11.15 -6.64 22.52
N ARG A 58 -11.63 -5.40 22.69
CA ARG A 58 -11.07 -4.25 21.97
C ARG A 58 -9.58 -4.16 22.26
N PHE A 59 -8.79 -3.93 21.23
CA PHE A 59 -7.33 -3.85 21.24
C PHE A 59 -6.56 -5.13 21.61
N ARG A 60 -7.24 -6.24 21.94
CA ARG A 60 -6.58 -7.52 22.18
C ARG A 60 -6.35 -8.28 20.88
N LYS A 61 -5.42 -9.24 20.90
CA LYS A 61 -5.28 -10.25 19.84
C LYS A 61 -6.63 -10.96 19.61
N PRO A 62 -6.98 -11.28 18.35
CA PRO A 62 -8.24 -11.92 18.05
C PRO A 62 -8.32 -13.31 18.65
N ARG A 63 -9.55 -13.76 18.90
CA ARG A 63 -9.86 -15.13 19.30
C ARG A 63 -10.56 -15.82 18.15
N ALA A 64 -10.23 -17.08 17.90
CA ALA A 64 -10.92 -17.90 16.91
C ALA A 64 -12.42 -17.96 17.22
N LYS A 65 -13.25 -17.94 16.17
CA LYS A 65 -14.70 -18.06 16.33
C LYS A 65 -15.05 -19.43 16.96
N SER A 66 -15.90 -19.42 17.97
CA SER A 66 -16.41 -20.65 18.60
C SER A 66 -17.31 -21.41 17.61
N PRO A 67 -17.24 -22.76 17.56
CA PRO A 67 -18.09 -23.54 16.68
C PRO A 67 -19.58 -23.29 16.93
N TRP A 68 -20.38 -23.31 15.86
CA TRP A 68 -21.83 -23.12 15.94
C TRP A 68 -22.60 -24.32 15.39
N ARG A 69 -23.86 -24.48 15.80
CA ARG A 69 -24.72 -25.60 15.35
C ARG A 69 -25.86 -25.14 14.43
N THR A 70 -26.27 -23.89 14.56
CA THR A 70 -27.30 -23.29 13.71
C THR A 70 -26.68 -22.87 12.37
N PRO A 71 -27.20 -23.29 11.21
CA PRO A 71 -26.68 -22.87 9.91
C PRO A 71 -26.53 -21.35 9.80
N PHE A 72 -25.31 -20.91 9.49
CA PHE A 72 -25.00 -19.50 9.27
C PHE A 72 -25.26 -19.14 7.80
N ASN A 73 -26.09 -18.12 7.57
CA ASN A 73 -26.39 -17.66 6.22
C ASN A 73 -25.32 -16.68 5.71
N ALA A 74 -24.37 -17.19 4.94
CA ALA A 74 -23.25 -16.46 4.37
C ALA A 74 -23.58 -15.93 2.95
N THR A 75 -24.64 -15.13 2.82
CA THR A 75 -25.06 -14.54 1.53
C THR A 75 -25.08 -13.01 1.57
N THR A 76 -24.65 -12.40 2.68
CA THR A 76 -24.66 -10.95 2.86
C THR A 76 -23.22 -10.46 3.09
N PRO A 77 -22.77 -9.39 2.39
CA PRO A 77 -21.47 -8.80 2.67
C PRO A 77 -21.31 -8.43 4.15
N PRO A 78 -20.15 -8.69 4.78
CA PRO A 78 -19.92 -8.33 6.17
C PRO A 78 -19.82 -6.82 6.34
N LYS A 79 -19.94 -6.36 7.59
CA LYS A 79 -19.67 -4.96 7.94
C LYS A 79 -18.18 -4.66 7.78
N ALA A 80 -17.85 -3.43 7.42
CA ALA A 80 -16.48 -2.94 7.42
C ALA A 80 -15.99 -2.72 8.85
N CYS A 81 -14.68 -2.81 9.08
CA CYS A 81 -14.11 -2.36 10.35
C CYS A 81 -14.24 -0.84 10.50
N ILE A 82 -14.33 -0.35 11.74
CA ILE A 82 -14.38 1.09 12.04
C ILE A 82 -13.16 1.79 11.45
N GLN A 83 -13.39 2.83 10.65
CA GLN A 83 -12.37 3.58 9.95
C GLN A 83 -12.88 4.95 9.51
N SER A 84 -11.98 5.90 9.32
CA SER A 84 -12.30 7.21 8.75
C SER A 84 -12.80 7.09 7.31
N THR A 85 -13.64 8.03 6.89
CA THR A 85 -14.17 8.12 5.53
C THR A 85 -13.47 9.27 4.81
N ASP A 86 -12.97 9.05 3.59
CA ASP A 86 -12.44 10.13 2.77
C ASP A 86 -13.57 11.02 2.24
N THR A 87 -13.53 12.29 2.62
CA THR A 87 -14.46 13.33 2.16
C THR A 87 -13.75 14.48 1.43
N TYR A 88 -12.44 14.39 1.19
CA TYR A 88 -11.62 15.51 0.68
C TYR A 88 -12.08 15.99 -0.69
N PHE A 89 -12.38 15.06 -1.60
CA PHE A 89 -12.96 15.34 -2.92
C PHE A 89 -14.49 15.11 -2.96
N GLY A 90 -15.16 15.15 -1.80
CA GLY A 90 -16.61 14.93 -1.69
C GLY A 90 -17.04 13.59 -2.28
N ASN A 91 -18.01 13.62 -3.22
CA ASN A 91 -18.58 12.41 -3.83
C ASN A 91 -17.85 11.93 -5.10
N PHE A 92 -16.63 12.41 -5.36
CA PHE A 92 -15.87 12.02 -6.55
C PHE A 92 -15.56 10.52 -6.55
N TYR A 93 -15.98 9.81 -7.59
CA TYR A 93 -15.88 8.34 -7.68
C TYR A 93 -14.46 7.81 -7.48
N GLY A 94 -13.44 8.49 -8.02
CA GLY A 94 -12.05 8.04 -7.89
C GLY A 94 -11.52 8.05 -6.45
N ALA A 95 -12.16 8.81 -5.55
CA ALA A 95 -11.92 8.79 -4.11
C ALA A 95 -12.90 7.85 -3.40
N THR A 96 -14.21 7.99 -3.67
CA THR A 96 -15.25 7.23 -2.95
C THR A 96 -15.27 5.74 -3.28
N MET A 97 -14.66 5.29 -4.38
CA MET A 97 -14.50 3.86 -4.66
C MET A 97 -13.65 3.12 -3.59
N TRP A 98 -12.86 3.85 -2.82
CA TRP A 98 -12.04 3.32 -1.72
C TRP A 98 -12.72 3.45 -0.34
N ASN A 99 -13.83 4.18 -0.25
CA ASN A 99 -14.61 4.31 0.97
C ASN A 99 -15.46 3.05 1.22
N THR A 100 -15.79 2.79 2.49
CA THR A 100 -16.63 1.66 2.88
C THR A 100 -17.99 1.70 2.17
N ASN A 101 -18.33 0.66 1.41
CA ASN A 101 -19.62 0.49 0.73
C ASN A 101 -20.68 -0.25 1.59
N VAL A 102 -20.35 -0.55 2.84
CA VAL A 102 -21.17 -1.25 3.83
C VAL A 102 -21.09 -0.53 5.17
N PRO A 103 -22.05 -0.72 6.10
CA PRO A 103 -21.97 -0.17 7.44
C PRO A 103 -20.70 -0.60 8.18
N GLN A 104 -20.17 0.28 9.03
CA GLN A 104 -18.99 -0.01 9.85
C GLN A 104 -19.38 -0.61 11.22
N SER A 105 -18.53 -1.46 11.77
CA SER A 105 -18.67 -2.01 13.13
C SER A 105 -17.34 -2.53 13.65
N GLU A 106 -17.17 -2.58 14.98
CA GLU A 106 -16.07 -3.32 15.59
C GLU A 106 -16.23 -4.84 15.40
N ASP A 107 -17.46 -5.33 15.29
CA ASP A 107 -17.76 -6.69 14.84
C ASP A 107 -17.55 -6.80 13.32
N CYS A 108 -16.30 -6.95 12.90
CA CYS A 108 -15.89 -6.94 11.50
C CYS A 108 -14.98 -8.12 11.08
N LEU A 109 -14.68 -9.08 11.95
CA LEU A 109 -13.76 -10.19 11.66
C LEU A 109 -14.41 -11.31 10.84
N TYR A 110 -14.64 -10.99 9.56
CA TYR A 110 -15.29 -11.84 8.57
C TYR A 110 -14.45 -12.00 7.30
N LEU A 111 -14.66 -13.10 6.58
CA LEU A 111 -14.08 -13.33 5.26
C LEU A 111 -15.16 -13.74 4.24
N ASN A 112 -14.83 -13.58 2.96
CA ASN A 112 -15.66 -13.97 1.83
C ASN A 112 -14.92 -15.01 0.99
N ILE A 113 -15.64 -15.93 0.35
CA ILE A 113 -15.09 -16.98 -0.52
C ILE A 113 -15.88 -16.99 -1.83
N TYR A 114 -15.16 -17.00 -2.95
CA TYR A 114 -15.69 -17.14 -4.30
C TYR A 114 -15.15 -18.41 -4.95
N VAL A 115 -16.03 -19.37 -5.21
CA VAL A 115 -15.72 -20.67 -5.81
C VAL A 115 -16.22 -20.70 -7.25
N PRO A 116 -15.39 -21.05 -8.25
CA PRO A 116 -15.82 -21.12 -9.65
C PRO A 116 -16.80 -22.28 -9.89
N GLY A 117 -17.95 -21.98 -10.46
CA GLY A 117 -18.99 -22.97 -10.75
C GLY A 117 -19.63 -23.53 -9.50
N GLU A 118 -19.69 -24.86 -9.42
CA GLU A 118 -20.15 -25.61 -8.24
C GLU A 118 -18.95 -26.15 -7.45
N ILE A 119 -19.12 -26.30 -6.13
CA ILE A 119 -18.08 -26.87 -5.26
C ILE A 119 -17.78 -28.30 -5.68
N ASN A 120 -16.51 -28.55 -6.03
CA ASN A 120 -16.00 -29.88 -6.30
C ASN A 120 -14.73 -30.13 -5.47
N LYS A 121 -14.88 -30.85 -4.36
CA LYS A 121 -13.79 -31.16 -3.42
C LYS A 121 -12.65 -31.97 -4.05
N SER A 122 -12.92 -32.70 -5.13
CA SER A 122 -11.91 -33.50 -5.83
C SER A 122 -10.99 -32.67 -6.71
N LYS A 123 -11.36 -31.43 -7.08
CA LYS A 123 -10.55 -30.59 -7.97
C LYS A 123 -9.31 -29.99 -7.31
N LYS A 124 -9.33 -29.76 -5.99
CA LYS A 124 -8.23 -29.12 -5.23
C LYS A 124 -7.70 -27.86 -5.93
N LEU A 125 -8.54 -26.84 -6.01
CA LEU A 125 -8.20 -25.60 -6.72
C LEU A 125 -7.16 -24.78 -5.95
N ALA A 126 -6.27 -24.09 -6.67
CA ALA A 126 -5.39 -23.10 -6.05
C ALA A 126 -6.24 -21.99 -5.40
N VAL A 127 -5.76 -21.51 -4.24
CA VAL A 127 -6.46 -20.54 -3.41
C VAL A 127 -5.66 -19.25 -3.40
N MET A 128 -6.29 -18.14 -3.73
CA MET A 128 -5.69 -16.81 -3.62
C MET A 128 -6.40 -16.03 -2.52
N VAL A 129 -5.63 -15.57 -1.53
CA VAL A 129 -6.14 -14.89 -0.34
C VAL A 129 -5.74 -13.42 -0.39
N TRP A 130 -6.73 -12.55 -0.55
CA TRP A 130 -6.57 -11.10 -0.69
C TRP A 130 -6.50 -10.41 0.66
N VAL A 131 -5.46 -9.59 0.84
CA VAL A 131 -5.33 -8.62 1.94
C VAL A 131 -5.41 -7.21 1.34
N TYR A 132 -6.47 -6.47 1.68
CA TYR A 132 -6.65 -5.11 1.15
C TYR A 132 -5.65 -4.11 1.75
N GLY A 133 -5.36 -3.06 0.99
CA GLY A 133 -4.58 -1.89 1.40
C GLY A 133 -5.43 -0.77 2.02
N GLY A 134 -4.87 0.43 2.14
CA GLY A 134 -5.51 1.58 2.82
C GLY A 134 -4.67 2.19 3.93
N GLY A 135 -3.34 2.18 3.80
CA GLY A 135 -2.41 2.79 4.76
C GLY A 135 -2.54 2.28 6.20
N PHE A 136 -3.06 1.06 6.39
CA PHE A 136 -3.44 0.48 7.67
C PHE A 136 -4.54 1.20 8.46
N TRP A 137 -5.13 2.29 7.94
CA TRP A 137 -6.19 3.06 8.61
C TRP A 137 -7.58 2.87 7.97
N SER A 138 -7.63 2.42 6.71
CA SER A 138 -8.86 2.17 5.96
C SER A 138 -8.78 0.90 5.11
N GLY A 139 -9.86 0.61 4.38
CA GLY A 139 -10.05 -0.54 3.50
C GLY A 139 -11.13 -1.50 3.99
N CYS A 140 -11.72 -2.26 3.07
CA CYS A 140 -12.67 -3.32 3.39
C CYS A 140 -12.66 -4.41 2.30
N SER A 141 -12.90 -5.66 2.68
CA SER A 141 -12.97 -6.80 1.75
C SER A 141 -14.16 -6.76 0.79
N THR A 142 -15.13 -5.86 1.03
CA THR A 142 -16.39 -5.75 0.29
C THR A 142 -16.36 -4.74 -0.85
N LEU A 143 -15.27 -3.98 -1.02
CA LEU A 143 -15.19 -2.97 -2.09
C LEU A 143 -15.38 -3.60 -3.45
N ASP A 144 -16.13 -2.93 -4.34
CA ASP A 144 -16.50 -3.44 -5.67
C ASP A 144 -15.26 -3.84 -6.51
N VAL A 145 -14.14 -3.13 -6.34
CA VAL A 145 -12.89 -3.38 -7.05
C VAL A 145 -12.20 -4.69 -6.62
N TYR A 146 -12.60 -5.28 -5.49
CA TYR A 146 -12.12 -6.57 -4.98
C TYR A 146 -13.11 -7.71 -5.22
N ASP A 147 -14.13 -7.52 -6.07
CA ASP A 147 -15.10 -8.55 -6.39
C ASP A 147 -14.44 -9.77 -7.05
N GLY A 148 -14.23 -10.83 -6.26
CA GLY A 148 -13.50 -12.03 -6.70
C GLY A 148 -14.22 -12.90 -7.72
N LYS A 149 -15.48 -12.60 -8.09
CA LYS A 149 -16.28 -13.45 -8.98
C LYS A 149 -15.67 -13.64 -10.37
N ILE A 150 -15.18 -12.56 -10.99
CA ILE A 150 -14.65 -12.63 -12.36
C ILE A 150 -13.34 -13.39 -12.36
N LEU A 151 -12.38 -13.02 -11.49
CA LEU A 151 -11.11 -13.73 -11.37
C LEU A 151 -11.31 -15.22 -11.05
N ALA A 152 -12.18 -15.55 -10.09
CA ALA A 152 -12.48 -16.95 -9.75
C ALA A 152 -12.98 -17.74 -10.97
N SER A 153 -14.01 -17.22 -11.66
CA SER A 153 -14.67 -17.90 -12.78
C SER A 153 -13.87 -17.91 -14.09
N GLU A 154 -13.06 -16.89 -14.36
CA GLU A 154 -12.17 -16.86 -15.53
C GLU A 154 -11.02 -17.85 -15.37
N GLU A 155 -10.42 -17.88 -14.19
CA GLU A 155 -9.18 -18.61 -13.96
C GLU A 155 -9.37 -19.91 -13.18
N ASN A 156 -10.58 -20.31 -12.82
CA ASN A 156 -10.80 -21.55 -12.05
C ASN A 156 -9.91 -21.62 -10.77
N VAL A 157 -9.85 -20.53 -10.02
CA VAL A 157 -9.17 -20.43 -8.72
C VAL A 157 -10.19 -20.04 -7.66
N ILE A 158 -9.92 -20.37 -6.40
CA ILE A 158 -10.74 -19.88 -5.29
C ILE A 158 -10.17 -18.55 -4.81
N ILE A 159 -11.02 -17.53 -4.75
CA ILE A 159 -10.65 -16.23 -4.20
C ILE A 159 -11.22 -16.11 -2.79
N VAL A 160 -10.38 -15.75 -1.83
CA VAL A 160 -10.78 -15.42 -0.46
C VAL A 160 -10.43 -13.96 -0.21
N THR A 161 -11.36 -13.17 0.32
CA THR A 161 -11.08 -11.80 0.79
C THR A 161 -11.38 -11.73 2.29
N MET A 162 -10.55 -11.04 3.07
CA MET A 162 -10.71 -10.98 4.53
C MET A 162 -10.77 -9.54 5.03
N ASN A 163 -11.55 -9.31 6.08
CA ASN A 163 -11.41 -8.12 6.91
C ASN A 163 -10.35 -8.34 7.99
N TYR A 164 -9.67 -7.24 8.34
CA TYR A 164 -8.80 -7.15 9.51
C TYR A 164 -8.99 -5.78 10.15
N ARG A 165 -8.80 -5.67 11.48
CA ARG A 165 -8.90 -4.36 12.12
C ARG A 165 -7.83 -3.43 11.57
N VAL A 166 -8.27 -2.22 11.21
CA VAL A 166 -7.45 -1.10 10.75
C VAL A 166 -7.42 -0.01 11.83
N SER A 167 -6.71 1.08 11.58
CA SER A 167 -6.63 2.25 12.45
C SER A 167 -6.10 1.87 13.84
N LEU A 168 -6.36 2.68 14.85
CA LEU A 168 -6.00 2.42 16.24
C LEU A 168 -6.60 1.10 16.77
N PHE A 169 -7.71 0.62 16.20
CA PHE A 169 -8.33 -0.66 16.58
C PHE A 169 -7.45 -1.86 16.21
N GLY A 170 -6.69 -1.75 15.11
CA GLY A 170 -5.77 -2.77 14.63
C GLY A 170 -4.33 -2.59 15.10
N PHE A 171 -3.90 -1.35 15.36
CA PHE A 171 -2.47 -1.04 15.44
C PHE A 171 -2.04 -0.15 16.62
N LEU A 172 -2.94 0.15 17.57
CA LEU A 172 -2.54 0.79 18.83
C LEU A 172 -1.53 -0.08 19.59
N TYR A 173 -0.47 0.52 20.10
CA TYR A 173 0.55 -0.15 20.90
C TYR A 173 0.75 0.60 22.22
N LEU A 174 0.55 -0.09 23.36
CA LEU A 174 0.81 0.46 24.70
C LEU A 174 1.91 -0.28 25.46
N GLY A 175 2.56 -1.27 24.83
CA GLY A 175 3.55 -2.12 25.49
C GLY A 175 2.97 -2.98 26.62
N ARG A 176 1.67 -3.29 26.55
CA ARG A 176 0.94 -4.12 27.51
C ARG A 176 0.40 -5.38 26.85
N GLU A 177 0.08 -6.40 27.62
CA GLU A 177 -0.49 -7.65 27.10
C GLU A 177 -1.87 -7.42 26.47
N GLU A 178 -2.65 -6.50 27.04
CA GLU A 178 -3.99 -6.14 26.58
C GLU A 178 -3.97 -5.37 25.26
N VAL A 179 -2.92 -4.59 25.01
CA VAL A 179 -2.74 -3.77 23.81
C VAL A 179 -1.31 -3.94 23.29
N PRO A 180 -1.00 -5.12 22.73
CA PRO A 180 0.36 -5.49 22.38
C PRO A 180 0.84 -4.89 21.04
N GLY A 181 -0.03 -4.19 20.32
CA GLY A 181 0.19 -3.81 18.92
C GLY A 181 -0.10 -4.96 17.95
N ASN A 182 -0.11 -4.63 16.66
CA ASN A 182 -0.24 -5.58 15.54
C ASN A 182 -1.52 -6.43 15.54
N MET A 183 -2.58 -6.05 16.25
CA MET A 183 -3.83 -6.80 16.29
C MET A 183 -4.40 -7.07 14.89
N GLY A 184 -4.29 -6.11 13.96
CA GLY A 184 -4.67 -6.29 12.56
C GLY A 184 -3.89 -7.39 11.84
N LEU A 185 -2.57 -7.51 12.06
CA LEU A 185 -1.76 -8.62 11.51
C LEU A 185 -2.14 -9.96 12.15
N TRP A 186 -2.50 -9.95 13.44
CA TRP A 186 -3.02 -11.14 14.11
C TRP A 186 -4.39 -11.56 13.58
N ASP A 187 -5.25 -10.61 13.19
CA ASP A 187 -6.53 -10.89 12.52
C ASP A 187 -6.29 -11.57 11.17
N GLN A 188 -5.37 -11.04 10.37
CA GLN A 188 -4.97 -11.65 9.10
C GLN A 188 -4.41 -13.06 9.29
N LEU A 189 -3.54 -13.27 10.29
CA LEU A 189 -3.03 -14.61 10.63
C LEU A 189 -4.15 -15.56 11.09
N LEU A 190 -5.13 -15.08 11.85
CA LEU A 190 -6.27 -15.90 12.25
C LEU A 190 -7.11 -16.32 11.04
N ALA A 191 -7.36 -15.40 10.10
CA ALA A 191 -8.04 -15.72 8.85
C ALA A 191 -7.24 -16.72 7.99
N LEU A 192 -5.92 -16.57 7.89
CA LEU A 192 -5.06 -17.53 7.18
C LEU A 192 -5.11 -18.93 7.79
N LYS A 193 -5.09 -19.02 9.13
CA LYS A 193 -5.31 -20.30 9.84
C LYS A 193 -6.67 -20.90 9.54
N TRP A 194 -7.70 -20.07 9.51
CA TRP A 194 -9.06 -20.50 9.17
C TRP A 194 -9.13 -21.04 7.73
N VAL A 195 -8.53 -20.34 6.77
CA VAL A 195 -8.48 -20.76 5.35
C VAL A 195 -7.72 -22.07 5.23
N TYR A 196 -6.50 -22.15 5.77
CA TYR A 196 -5.69 -23.37 5.75
C TYR A 196 -6.43 -24.57 6.33
N THR A 197 -7.21 -24.36 7.39
CA THR A 197 -7.96 -25.43 8.04
C THR A 197 -9.18 -25.87 7.23
N ASN A 198 -9.88 -24.97 6.54
CA ASN A 198 -11.23 -25.22 6.03
C ASN A 198 -11.41 -25.16 4.51
N ILE A 199 -10.43 -24.64 3.76
CA ILE A 199 -10.65 -24.32 2.34
C ILE A 199 -10.90 -25.56 1.46
N ASP A 200 -10.47 -26.74 1.92
CA ASP A 200 -10.77 -28.04 1.30
C ASP A 200 -12.27 -28.35 1.29
N GLN A 201 -13.03 -27.85 2.27
CA GLN A 201 -14.49 -27.98 2.31
C GLN A 201 -15.19 -27.19 1.19
N PHE A 202 -14.49 -26.21 0.62
CA PHE A 202 -14.93 -25.40 -0.53
C PHE A 202 -14.29 -25.87 -1.84
N GLY A 203 -13.48 -26.94 -1.82
CA GLY A 203 -12.77 -27.50 -2.96
C GLY A 203 -11.43 -26.84 -3.29
N GLY A 204 -10.89 -26.05 -2.37
CA GLY A 204 -9.54 -25.51 -2.46
C GLY A 204 -8.48 -26.50 -1.99
N ASP A 205 -7.24 -26.24 -2.36
CA ASP A 205 -6.08 -26.98 -1.89
C ASP A 205 -5.38 -26.19 -0.77
N PRO A 206 -5.40 -26.68 0.50
CA PRO A 206 -4.67 -26.02 1.59
C PRO A 206 -3.15 -26.01 1.39
N ASP A 207 -2.61 -26.85 0.50
CA ASP A 207 -1.20 -26.88 0.13
C ASP A 207 -0.86 -25.97 -1.07
N CYS A 208 -1.83 -25.19 -1.57
CA CYS A 208 -1.66 -24.29 -2.70
C CYS A 208 -2.31 -22.91 -2.45
N ILE A 209 -1.98 -22.31 -1.31
CA ILE A 209 -2.46 -20.99 -0.90
C ILE A 209 -1.46 -19.90 -1.32
N THR A 210 -1.92 -18.90 -2.04
CA THR A 210 -1.15 -17.71 -2.42
C THR A 210 -1.71 -16.49 -1.70
N LEU A 211 -0.89 -15.86 -0.88
CA LEU A 211 -1.24 -14.61 -0.21
C LEU A 211 -0.92 -13.44 -1.15
N PHE A 212 -1.88 -12.57 -1.42
CA PHE A 212 -1.67 -11.41 -2.28
C PHE A 212 -2.34 -10.15 -1.70
N GLY A 213 -1.73 -9.01 -1.93
CA GLY A 213 -2.23 -7.74 -1.45
C GLY A 213 -1.59 -6.56 -2.17
N GLU A 214 -2.20 -5.40 -2.01
CA GLU A 214 -1.75 -4.13 -2.59
C GLU A 214 -1.55 -3.09 -1.49
N SER A 215 -0.59 -2.17 -1.66
CA SER A 215 -0.29 -1.10 -0.70
C SER A 215 0.01 -1.65 0.71
N ALA A 216 -0.69 -1.19 1.75
CA ALA A 216 -0.60 -1.74 3.11
C ALA A 216 -0.93 -3.24 3.19
N GLY A 217 -1.75 -3.76 2.27
CA GLY A 217 -1.99 -5.19 2.11
C GLY A 217 -0.74 -5.93 1.60
N ALA A 218 -0.02 -5.36 0.63
CA ALA A 218 1.27 -5.89 0.17
C ALA A 218 2.34 -5.83 1.27
N ALA A 219 2.37 -4.73 2.04
CA ALA A 219 3.21 -4.63 3.23
C ALA A 219 2.86 -5.73 4.25
N SER A 220 1.57 -5.98 4.50
CA SER A 220 1.11 -7.09 5.33
C SER A 220 1.56 -8.45 4.81
N VAL A 221 1.43 -8.72 3.50
CA VAL A 221 1.91 -9.96 2.87
C VAL A 221 3.41 -10.15 3.11
N SER A 222 4.22 -9.10 2.91
CA SER A 222 5.64 -9.18 3.20
C SER A 222 5.92 -9.40 4.69
N MET A 223 5.18 -8.79 5.62
CA MET A 223 5.30 -9.06 7.06
C MET A 223 4.94 -10.51 7.41
N HIS A 224 3.96 -11.12 6.74
CA HIS A 224 3.67 -12.55 6.87
C HIS A 224 4.81 -13.44 6.33
N MET A 225 5.55 -13.00 5.31
CA MET A 225 6.78 -13.69 4.89
C MET A 225 7.89 -13.58 5.93
N LEU A 226 8.00 -12.45 6.63
CA LEU A 226 8.98 -12.25 7.69
C LEU A 226 8.61 -12.99 8.99
N SER A 227 7.32 -13.16 9.27
CA SER A 227 6.85 -13.80 10.50
C SER A 227 6.85 -15.33 10.43
N GLN A 228 7.64 -15.96 11.31
CA GLN A 228 7.68 -17.42 11.44
C GLN A 228 6.31 -18.03 11.79
N LYS A 229 5.44 -17.27 12.47
CA LYS A 229 4.10 -17.73 12.86
C LYS A 229 3.16 -17.91 11.67
N SER A 230 3.41 -17.21 10.57
CA SER A 230 2.59 -17.25 9.36
C SER A 230 3.09 -18.26 8.33
N THR A 231 4.37 -18.66 8.43
CA THR A 231 5.05 -19.54 7.47
C THR A 231 4.28 -20.81 7.09
N PRO A 232 3.58 -21.52 8.00
CA PRO A 232 2.86 -22.75 7.64
C PRO A 232 1.59 -22.56 6.82
N TYR A 233 1.02 -21.35 6.76
CA TYR A 233 -0.37 -21.14 6.32
C TYR A 233 -0.51 -20.57 4.90
N PHE A 234 0.59 -20.43 4.17
CA PHE A 234 0.59 -20.06 2.76
C PHE A 234 1.84 -20.60 2.05
N ASN A 235 1.75 -20.72 0.73
CA ASN A 235 2.75 -21.34 -0.13
C ASN A 235 3.45 -20.35 -1.04
N ARG A 236 2.83 -19.21 -1.38
CA ARG A 236 3.34 -18.20 -2.32
C ARG A 236 2.89 -16.81 -1.92
N ALA A 237 3.62 -15.78 -2.37
CA ALA A 237 3.33 -14.39 -2.05
C ALA A 237 3.31 -13.52 -3.31
N ILE A 238 2.36 -12.58 -3.35
CA ILE A 238 2.32 -11.51 -4.34
C ILE A 238 2.23 -10.17 -3.60
N ILE A 239 3.15 -9.25 -3.90
CA ILE A 239 3.20 -7.90 -3.33
C ILE A 239 3.03 -6.85 -4.43
N GLN A 240 1.96 -6.07 -4.35
CA GLN A 240 1.65 -5.03 -5.33
C GLN A 240 1.85 -3.65 -4.69
N SER A 241 2.81 -2.87 -5.19
CA SER A 241 3.02 -1.48 -4.76
C SER A 241 3.19 -1.28 -3.24
N GLY A 242 3.80 -2.24 -2.54
CA GLY A 242 4.04 -2.13 -1.10
C GLY A 242 4.99 -3.19 -0.55
N SER A 243 5.66 -2.87 0.56
CA SER A 243 6.67 -3.72 1.21
C SER A 243 6.81 -3.33 2.68
N ALA A 244 7.18 -4.28 3.54
CA ALA A 244 7.46 -4.08 4.96
C ALA A 244 8.66 -3.15 5.21
N THR A 245 9.50 -2.89 4.20
CA THR A 245 10.60 -1.92 4.29
C THR A 245 10.22 -0.49 3.89
N ALA A 246 8.96 -0.26 3.49
CA ALA A 246 8.50 1.09 3.21
C ALA A 246 8.51 1.95 4.49
N PRO A 247 8.91 3.24 4.42
CA PRO A 247 9.02 4.10 5.60
C PRO A 247 7.72 4.22 6.42
N TRP A 248 6.58 4.13 5.75
CA TRP A 248 5.24 4.22 6.36
C TRP A 248 4.71 2.90 6.93
N ALA A 249 5.38 1.77 6.68
CA ALA A 249 4.80 0.45 6.93
C ALA A 249 4.98 -0.04 8.38
N ILE A 250 6.06 0.35 9.07
CA ILE A 250 6.37 -0.10 10.43
C ILE A 250 6.85 1.09 11.25
N GLU A 251 6.31 1.22 12.47
CA GLU A 251 6.69 2.27 13.41
C GLU A 251 7.49 1.74 14.60
N ASN A 252 8.32 2.62 15.17
CA ASN A 252 9.07 2.36 16.39
C ASN A 252 8.14 2.33 17.62
N ARG A 253 8.41 1.40 18.55
CA ARG A 253 7.64 1.25 19.81
C ARG A 253 7.54 2.56 20.60
N GLN A 254 8.62 3.34 20.69
CA GLN A 254 8.63 4.59 21.44
C GLN A 254 7.76 5.64 20.75
N VAL A 255 7.81 5.74 19.43
CA VAL A 255 6.96 6.67 18.66
C VAL A 255 5.49 6.28 18.83
N ALA A 256 5.16 4.98 18.75
CA ALA A 256 3.80 4.50 18.97
C ALA A 256 3.26 4.84 20.37
N LEU A 257 4.10 4.72 21.42
CA LEU A 257 3.74 5.14 22.78
C LEU A 257 3.51 6.65 22.88
N HIS A 258 4.37 7.46 22.24
CA HIS A 258 4.19 8.92 22.18
C HIS A 258 2.87 9.28 21.51
N ARG A 259 2.54 8.65 20.38
CA ARG A 259 1.28 8.88 19.67
C ARG A 259 0.07 8.54 20.54
N ALA A 260 0.13 7.45 21.31
CA ALA A 260 -0.92 7.07 22.24
C ALA A 260 -1.15 8.11 23.36
N VAL A 261 -0.07 8.70 23.88
CA VAL A 261 -0.16 9.79 24.88
C VAL A 261 -0.74 11.07 24.26
N VAL A 262 -0.31 11.44 23.06
CA VAL A 262 -0.88 12.61 22.35
C VAL A 262 -2.37 12.41 22.09
N LEU A 263 -2.79 11.22 21.67
CA LEU A 263 -4.21 10.89 21.50
C LEU A 263 -4.98 11.03 22.82
N TYR A 264 -4.43 10.52 23.93
CA TYR A 264 -5.04 10.61 25.26
C TYR A 264 -5.29 12.07 25.69
N GLU A 265 -4.31 12.95 25.49
CA GLU A 265 -4.41 14.37 25.81
C GLU A 265 -5.40 15.08 24.86
N TYR A 266 -5.33 14.78 23.56
CA TYR A 266 -6.24 15.33 22.55
C TYR A 266 -7.71 14.97 22.83
N MET A 267 -7.96 13.73 23.27
CA MET A 267 -9.29 13.25 23.66
C MET A 267 -9.79 13.82 25.00
N LYS A 268 -8.98 14.66 25.65
CA LYS A 268 -9.22 15.32 26.94
C LYS A 268 -9.48 14.34 28.08
N CYS A 269 -8.78 13.21 28.08
CA CYS A 269 -8.88 12.23 29.16
C CYS A 269 -8.08 12.61 30.41
N GLY A 270 -7.06 13.45 30.25
CA GLY A 270 -6.23 14.00 31.31
C GLY A 270 -4.94 14.55 30.72
N ASN A 271 -4.00 14.91 31.59
CA ASN A 271 -2.67 15.34 31.19
C ASN A 271 -1.66 14.26 31.56
N MET A 272 -0.66 14.04 30.71
CA MET A 272 0.44 13.14 31.01
C MET A 272 1.69 13.95 31.40
N SER A 273 2.63 13.33 32.10
CA SER A 273 3.94 13.95 32.34
C SER A 273 4.65 14.22 31.02
N HIS A 274 5.48 15.28 30.95
CA HIS A 274 6.38 15.48 29.80
C HIS A 274 7.57 14.51 29.80
N GLU A 275 7.82 13.80 30.91
CA GLU A 275 8.88 12.80 31.01
C GLU A 275 8.32 11.40 30.68
N PRO A 276 8.78 10.73 29.59
CA PRO A 276 8.24 9.44 29.16
C PRO A 276 8.30 8.34 30.23
N ASP A 277 9.34 8.34 31.08
CA ASP A 277 9.50 7.35 32.15
C ASP A 277 8.43 7.45 33.25
N LYS A 278 7.70 8.57 33.32
CA LYS A 278 6.62 8.80 34.28
C LYS A 278 5.23 8.55 33.70
N TRP A 279 5.14 8.08 32.44
CA TRP A 279 3.85 7.85 31.79
C TRP A 279 3.11 6.68 32.40
N ASN A 280 1.83 6.90 32.73
CA ASN A 280 0.94 5.85 33.18
C ASN A 280 0.04 5.37 32.02
N MET A 281 0.46 4.28 31.37
CA MET A 281 -0.29 3.68 30.26
C MET A 281 -1.62 3.03 30.70
N ASP A 282 -1.88 2.83 32.00
CA ASP A 282 -3.19 2.35 32.48
C ASP A 282 -4.26 3.43 32.27
N LEU A 283 -3.93 4.69 32.56
CA LEU A 283 -4.84 5.82 32.34
C LEU A 283 -5.19 5.98 30.85
N VAL A 284 -4.19 5.76 29.98
CA VAL A 284 -4.39 5.77 28.53
C VAL A 284 -5.34 4.64 28.12
N LEU A 285 -5.08 3.41 28.59
CA LEU A 285 -5.92 2.25 28.27
C LEU A 285 -7.36 2.42 28.74
N GLU A 286 -7.57 2.85 29.99
CA GLU A 286 -8.91 3.07 30.56
C GLU A 286 -9.71 4.10 29.77
N CYS A 287 -9.08 5.23 29.42
CA CYS A 287 -9.67 6.26 28.57
C CYS A 287 -10.12 5.72 27.20
N LEU A 288 -9.25 4.96 26.53
CA LEU A 288 -9.50 4.47 25.18
C LEU A 288 -10.53 3.33 25.17
N LEU A 289 -10.57 2.49 26.20
CA LEU A 289 -11.61 1.46 26.35
C LEU A 289 -12.99 2.08 26.65
N ALA A 290 -13.04 3.17 27.42
CA ALA A 290 -14.29 3.85 27.75
C ALA A 290 -14.87 4.69 26.59
N ALA A 291 -14.04 5.05 25.60
CA ALA A 291 -14.48 5.85 24.47
C ALA A 291 -15.37 5.07 23.48
N THR A 292 -16.27 5.78 22.79
CA THR A 292 -17.01 5.18 21.67
C THR A 292 -16.09 4.99 20.46
N PRO A 293 -16.37 4.01 19.58
CA PRO A 293 -15.57 3.82 18.37
C PRO A 293 -15.49 5.06 17.48
N GLU A 294 -16.57 5.84 17.39
CA GLU A 294 -16.64 7.06 16.58
C GLU A 294 -15.73 8.14 17.14
N LYS A 295 -15.71 8.33 18.48
CA LYS A 295 -14.81 9.32 19.11
C LYS A 295 -13.35 8.97 18.87
N LEU A 296 -13.01 7.68 18.93
CA LEU A 296 -11.65 7.20 18.66
C LEU A 296 -11.25 7.44 17.21
N ARG A 297 -12.09 7.02 16.25
CA ARG A 297 -11.90 7.26 14.82
C ARG A 297 -11.69 8.75 14.53
N ASP A 298 -12.57 9.61 15.02
CA ASP A 298 -12.54 11.05 14.73
C ASP A 298 -11.31 11.76 15.35
N SER A 299 -10.63 11.11 16.30
CA SER A 299 -9.44 11.65 16.97
C SER A 299 -8.12 11.05 16.46
N GLU A 300 -8.16 10.02 15.60
CA GLU A 300 -7.02 9.14 15.32
C GLU A 300 -5.82 9.86 14.68
N TRP A 301 -6.09 10.93 13.92
CA TRP A 301 -5.10 11.70 13.16
C TRP A 301 -4.40 12.79 13.96
N ALA A 302 -4.85 13.06 15.20
CA ALA A 302 -4.24 14.07 16.06
C ALA A 302 -2.70 13.96 16.23
N PRO A 303 -2.08 12.75 16.25
CA PRO A 303 -0.64 12.63 16.49
C PRO A 303 0.27 12.92 15.27
N VAL A 304 -0.25 13.03 14.06
CA VAL A 304 0.57 13.06 12.83
C VAL A 304 0.16 14.20 11.89
N MET A 305 1.15 14.78 11.20
CA MET A 305 0.93 15.80 10.15
C MET A 305 1.91 15.66 8.96
N GLU A 306 2.78 14.65 8.97
CA GLU A 306 3.79 14.46 7.92
C GLU A 306 3.22 13.68 6.73
N PHE A 307 3.82 13.86 5.56
CA PHE A 307 3.41 13.18 4.33
C PHE A 307 3.60 11.67 4.44
N ALA A 308 2.57 10.91 4.08
CA ALA A 308 2.54 9.44 4.15
C ALA A 308 2.93 8.90 5.54
N ASP A 309 2.71 9.67 6.61
CA ASP A 309 2.89 9.26 8.00
C ASP A 309 1.54 8.84 8.60
N PHE A 310 1.21 7.55 8.48
CA PHE A 310 -0.04 7.00 9.02
C PHE A 310 0.09 6.81 10.54
N PRO A 311 -0.90 7.23 11.35
CA PRO A 311 -0.74 7.33 12.79
C PRO A 311 -0.60 5.96 13.47
N TRP A 312 -1.32 4.95 12.99
CA TRP A 312 -1.40 3.63 13.59
C TRP A 312 -1.06 2.56 12.55
N VAL A 313 0.17 2.08 12.59
CA VAL A 313 0.72 1.07 11.67
C VAL A 313 1.39 -0.05 12.49
N PRO A 314 1.74 -1.19 11.89
CA PRO A 314 2.49 -2.23 12.56
C PRO A 314 3.73 -1.74 13.34
N VAL A 315 4.06 -2.42 14.43
CA VAL A 315 5.21 -2.13 15.29
C VAL A 315 6.10 -3.35 15.45
N ILE A 316 7.38 -3.14 15.75
CA ILE A 316 8.30 -4.22 16.13
C ILE A 316 7.98 -4.63 17.58
N ASP A 317 7.01 -5.54 17.75
CA ASP A 317 6.48 -5.96 19.05
C ASP A 317 7.37 -6.98 19.78
N GLY A 318 8.26 -7.67 19.06
CA GLY A 318 9.07 -8.76 19.59
C GLY A 318 8.34 -10.12 19.57
N ASP A 319 7.17 -10.20 18.93
CA ASP A 319 6.34 -11.41 18.87
C ASP A 319 5.90 -11.74 17.45
N PHE A 320 5.07 -10.89 16.82
CA PHE A 320 4.76 -11.05 15.40
C PHE A 320 5.93 -10.60 14.53
N MET A 321 6.48 -9.41 14.84
CA MET A 321 7.66 -8.82 14.24
C MET A 321 8.78 -8.79 15.28
N VAL A 322 9.73 -9.72 15.16
CA VAL A 322 10.81 -9.89 16.14
C VAL A 322 12.00 -8.94 15.93
N GLU A 323 12.17 -8.45 14.71
CA GLU A 323 13.23 -7.52 14.31
C GLU A 323 12.76 -6.62 13.16
N SER A 324 13.59 -5.67 12.74
CA SER A 324 13.26 -4.78 11.62
C SER A 324 13.21 -5.54 10.30
N ALA A 325 12.31 -5.14 9.39
CA ALA A 325 12.20 -5.75 8.07
C ALA A 325 13.53 -5.73 7.30
N THR A 326 14.26 -4.61 7.33
CA THR A 326 15.58 -4.48 6.71
C THR A 326 16.60 -5.46 7.29
N THR A 327 16.57 -5.73 8.61
CA THR A 327 17.45 -6.74 9.23
C THR A 327 17.11 -8.14 8.76
N SER A 328 15.82 -8.47 8.70
CA SER A 328 15.36 -9.78 8.23
C SER A 328 15.71 -10.02 6.77
N LEU A 329 15.59 -9.00 5.92
CA LEU A 329 15.98 -9.10 4.51
C LEU A 329 17.49 -9.31 4.33
N LYS A 330 18.34 -8.59 5.07
CA LYS A 330 19.81 -8.77 4.99
C LYS A 330 20.27 -10.13 5.48
N SER A 331 19.56 -10.70 6.46
CA SER A 331 19.95 -11.97 7.10
C SER A 331 19.30 -13.18 6.44
N GLY A 332 18.38 -12.98 5.48
CA GLY A 332 17.59 -14.07 4.90
C GLY A 332 16.56 -14.67 5.86
N HIS A 333 16.16 -13.94 6.92
CA HIS A 333 15.19 -14.39 7.92
C HIS A 333 13.75 -14.18 7.44
N PHE A 334 13.36 -14.89 6.40
CA PHE A 334 12.02 -14.87 5.86
C PHE A 334 11.68 -16.21 5.21
N LYS A 335 10.39 -16.48 5.01
CA LYS A 335 9.93 -17.66 4.28
C LYS A 335 10.48 -17.62 2.85
N LYS A 336 11.30 -18.61 2.50
CA LYS A 336 11.76 -18.84 1.12
C LYS A 336 10.63 -19.50 0.33
N THR A 337 10.09 -18.78 -0.63
CA THR A 337 8.90 -19.15 -1.40
C THR A 337 9.01 -18.57 -2.82
N GLN A 338 8.04 -18.80 -3.71
CA GLN A 338 7.93 -17.97 -4.91
C GLN A 338 7.33 -16.60 -4.56
N LEU A 339 7.86 -15.54 -5.19
CA LEU A 339 7.43 -14.14 -5.01
C LEU A 339 7.10 -13.48 -6.35
N LEU A 340 5.91 -12.90 -6.48
CA LEU A 340 5.59 -11.95 -7.55
C LEU A 340 5.53 -10.54 -6.92
N ALA A 341 6.29 -9.60 -7.44
CA ALA A 341 6.36 -8.24 -6.95
C ALA A 341 6.09 -7.24 -8.08
N GLY A 342 5.67 -6.02 -7.76
CA GLY A 342 5.64 -4.97 -8.76
C GLY A 342 5.20 -3.60 -8.26
N SER A 343 5.28 -2.64 -9.15
CA SER A 343 4.94 -1.23 -8.89
C SER A 343 4.24 -0.63 -10.10
N ASN A 344 3.49 0.44 -9.85
CA ASN A 344 2.88 1.27 -10.87
C ASN A 344 3.84 2.39 -11.30
N LEU A 345 3.57 3.01 -12.44
CA LEU A 345 4.41 4.09 -12.95
C LEU A 345 4.35 5.31 -12.02
N ASP A 346 3.17 5.75 -11.58
CA ASP A 346 2.96 7.01 -10.83
C ASP A 346 2.39 6.74 -9.42
N GLU A 347 3.26 6.28 -8.52
CA GLU A 347 2.88 5.78 -7.19
C GLU A 347 2.50 6.87 -6.18
N ALA A 348 3.08 8.06 -6.26
CA ALA A 348 2.99 9.03 -5.16
C ALA A 348 2.01 10.17 -5.41
N ILE A 349 1.69 10.48 -6.67
CA ILE A 349 0.86 11.65 -6.98
C ILE A 349 -0.55 11.55 -6.37
N TYR A 350 -1.08 10.34 -6.18
CA TYR A 350 -2.32 10.12 -5.43
C TYR A 350 -2.26 10.68 -4.01
N PHE A 351 -1.14 10.52 -3.31
CA PHE A 351 -0.96 10.99 -1.93
C PHE A 351 -0.55 12.46 -1.88
N ILE A 352 0.27 12.92 -2.82
CA ILE A 352 0.79 14.30 -2.88
C ILE A 352 -0.36 15.31 -2.91
N VAL A 353 -1.42 15.02 -3.67
CA VAL A 353 -2.55 15.95 -3.85
C VAL A 353 -3.40 16.13 -2.59
N TYR A 354 -3.41 15.14 -1.68
CA TYR A 354 -4.08 15.27 -0.38
C TYR A 354 -3.25 16.08 0.60
N GLN A 355 -1.92 15.97 0.56
CA GLN A 355 -1.04 16.68 1.47
C GLN A 355 -0.85 18.16 1.10
N LEU A 356 -0.77 18.47 -0.20
CA LEU A 356 -0.48 19.82 -0.69
C LEU A 356 -1.75 20.56 -1.11
N ALA A 357 -2.71 20.72 -0.19
CA ALA A 357 -3.98 21.39 -0.46
C ALA A 357 -3.82 22.84 -0.99
N ASP A 358 -2.78 23.56 -0.57
CA ASP A 358 -2.47 24.92 -1.06
C ASP A 358 -2.03 24.93 -2.53
N VAL A 359 -1.46 23.82 -3.01
CA VAL A 359 -1.02 23.65 -4.41
C VAL A 359 -2.12 23.02 -5.24
N PHE A 360 -2.86 22.05 -4.67
CA PHE A 360 -3.92 21.28 -5.33
C PHE A 360 -5.28 21.51 -4.64
N PRO A 361 -5.82 22.74 -4.67
CA PRO A 361 -7.08 23.02 -4.00
C PRO A 361 -8.23 22.24 -4.68
N PRO A 362 -9.12 21.56 -3.92
CA PRO A 362 -10.21 20.76 -4.48
C PRO A 362 -11.10 21.52 -5.47
N SER A 363 -11.25 22.83 -5.30
CA SER A 363 -12.05 23.70 -6.18
C SER A 363 -11.48 23.86 -7.59
N GLU A 364 -10.16 23.74 -7.78
CA GLU A 364 -9.49 23.86 -9.09
C GLU A 364 -9.02 22.51 -9.64
N PHE A 365 -9.05 21.46 -8.82
CA PHE A 365 -8.38 20.20 -9.06
C PHE A 365 -8.74 19.53 -10.40
N PHE A 366 -10.03 19.57 -10.76
CA PHE A 366 -10.55 18.91 -11.97
C PHE A 366 -10.55 19.81 -13.21
N THR A 367 -10.28 21.11 -13.08
CA THR A 367 -10.33 22.07 -14.19
C THR A 367 -8.94 22.51 -14.63
N LYS A 368 -8.00 22.60 -13.69
CA LYS A 368 -6.62 23.02 -13.93
C LYS A 368 -5.72 21.84 -14.28
N LYS A 369 -4.72 22.09 -15.12
CA LYS A 369 -3.75 21.07 -15.59
C LYS A 369 -2.31 21.39 -15.21
N ASP A 370 -2.07 22.57 -14.67
CA ASP A 370 -0.76 23.17 -14.47
C ASP A 370 -0.66 23.77 -13.06
N PHE A 371 -0.42 22.91 -12.06
CA PHE A 371 -0.32 23.31 -10.66
C PHE A 371 1.07 23.82 -10.27
N ILE A 372 2.13 23.15 -10.74
CA ILE A 372 3.51 23.46 -10.37
C ILE A 372 4.24 23.98 -11.61
N LYS A 373 4.41 25.30 -11.68
CA LYS A 373 4.95 25.99 -12.88
C LYS A 373 6.38 26.48 -12.72
N THR A 374 6.88 26.53 -11.48
CA THR A 374 8.19 27.11 -11.18
C THR A 374 8.94 26.24 -10.19
N ARG A 375 10.27 26.36 -10.23
CA ARG A 375 11.18 25.74 -9.28
C ARG A 375 10.85 26.11 -7.83
N ASP A 376 10.43 27.35 -7.57
CA ASP A 376 10.09 27.80 -6.20
C ASP A 376 8.88 27.06 -5.61
N VAL A 377 7.85 26.82 -6.44
CA VAL A 377 6.69 26.03 -6.00
C VAL A 377 7.13 24.59 -5.77
N TRP A 378 7.96 24.03 -6.65
CA TRP A 378 8.50 22.68 -6.51
C TRP A 378 9.34 22.52 -5.22
N LEU A 379 10.27 23.43 -4.92
CA LEU A 379 11.08 23.41 -3.69
C LEU A 379 10.24 23.55 -2.42
N ARG A 380 9.19 24.38 -2.46
CA ARG A 380 8.23 24.51 -1.36
C ARG A 380 7.48 23.21 -1.14
N SER A 381 7.02 22.56 -2.21
CA SER A 381 6.38 21.25 -2.16
C SER A 381 7.30 20.21 -1.53
N ILE A 382 8.57 20.14 -1.93
CA ILE A 382 9.57 19.24 -1.33
C ILE A 382 9.68 19.45 0.18
N SER A 383 9.72 20.71 0.63
CA SER A 383 9.86 21.05 2.04
C SER A 383 8.68 20.59 2.91
N ASN A 384 7.51 20.42 2.31
CA ASN A 384 6.31 19.90 2.99
C ASN A 384 6.16 18.38 2.88
N LEU A 385 6.88 17.74 1.96
CA LEU A 385 6.69 16.33 1.59
C LEU A 385 7.82 15.42 2.06
N LEU A 386 9.05 15.92 2.19
CA LEU A 386 10.17 15.12 2.68
C LEU A 386 10.14 14.98 4.21
N PRO A 387 10.64 13.85 4.75
CA PRO A 387 10.78 13.66 6.18
C PRO A 387 11.61 14.77 6.82
N ARG A 388 11.21 15.24 8.01
CA ARG A 388 11.90 16.36 8.70
C ARG A 388 13.38 16.10 8.95
N GLN A 389 13.77 14.85 9.21
CA GLN A 389 15.18 14.48 9.41
C GLN A 389 16.01 14.72 8.16
N THR A 390 15.45 14.42 6.98
CA THR A 390 16.07 14.67 5.68
C THR A 390 16.25 16.16 5.43
N LEU A 391 15.25 16.98 5.79
CA LEU A 391 15.30 18.43 5.65
C LEU A 391 16.36 19.10 6.55
N LYS A 392 16.67 18.52 7.71
CA LYS A 392 17.73 19.02 8.61
C LYS A 392 19.14 18.85 8.04
N SER A 393 19.35 17.87 7.18
CA SER A 393 20.65 17.64 6.53
C SER A 393 20.73 18.40 5.22
N SER A 394 21.43 19.54 5.21
CA SER A 394 21.61 20.36 4.00
C SER A 394 22.21 19.55 2.85
N LEU A 395 23.17 18.65 3.13
CA LEU A 395 23.80 17.80 2.12
C LEU A 395 22.82 16.77 1.53
N ALA A 396 21.99 16.13 2.37
CA ALA A 396 20.99 15.19 1.90
C ALA A 396 19.93 15.89 1.05
N LEU A 397 19.42 17.04 1.52
CA LEU A 397 18.45 17.83 0.77
C LEU A 397 18.99 18.28 -0.59
N GLN A 398 20.23 18.78 -0.67
CA GLN A 398 20.83 19.18 -1.95
C GLN A 398 21.06 17.98 -2.88
N SER A 399 21.40 16.81 -2.34
CA SER A 399 21.54 15.58 -3.12
C SER A 399 20.21 15.13 -3.71
N ILE A 400 19.11 15.25 -2.96
CA ILE A 400 17.76 14.93 -3.42
C ILE A 400 17.31 15.92 -4.49
N ILE A 401 17.51 17.21 -4.26
CA ILE A 401 17.21 18.24 -5.26
C ILE A 401 18.00 17.95 -6.54
N HIS A 402 19.29 17.66 -6.45
CA HIS A 402 20.11 17.38 -7.63
C HIS A 402 19.66 16.14 -8.41
N GLU A 403 19.26 15.06 -7.73
CA GLU A 403 18.85 13.82 -8.41
C GLU A 403 17.49 13.95 -9.10
N TYR A 404 16.57 14.79 -8.58
CA TYR A 404 15.18 14.86 -9.05
C TYR A 404 14.81 16.18 -9.74
N GLU A 405 15.63 17.22 -9.65
CA GLU A 405 15.33 18.49 -10.32
C GLU A 405 15.32 18.26 -11.86
N PRO A 406 14.19 18.56 -12.54
CA PRO A 406 14.12 18.42 -13.98
C PRO A 406 15.08 19.39 -14.67
N SER A 407 15.91 18.89 -15.58
CA SER A 407 16.96 19.68 -16.24
C SER A 407 16.94 19.62 -17.78
N ASP A 408 16.10 18.78 -18.40
CA ASP A 408 16.04 18.57 -19.86
C ASP A 408 14.66 18.02 -20.29
N PRO A 409 14.01 18.57 -21.34
CA PRO A 409 14.33 19.82 -22.04
C PRO A 409 14.08 21.08 -21.22
N LEU A 410 14.76 22.17 -21.60
CA LEU A 410 14.50 23.53 -21.10
C LEU A 410 13.71 24.33 -22.16
N PRO A 411 12.71 25.14 -21.75
CA PRO A 411 12.25 25.38 -20.38
C PRO A 411 11.53 24.16 -19.79
N VAL A 412 11.60 24.02 -18.46
CA VAL A 412 10.89 22.94 -17.76
C VAL A 412 9.39 23.22 -17.76
N GLU A 413 8.63 22.31 -18.33
CA GLU A 413 7.18 22.37 -18.40
C GLU A 413 6.50 21.95 -17.08
N PRO A 414 5.29 22.43 -16.78
CA PRO A 414 4.58 22.08 -15.54
C PRO A 414 4.46 20.58 -15.26
N GLN A 415 4.28 19.75 -16.30
CA GLN A 415 4.21 18.30 -16.14
C GLN A 415 5.52 17.71 -15.63
N GLN A 416 6.68 18.21 -16.08
CA GLN A 416 7.98 17.68 -15.62
C GLN A 416 8.23 17.98 -14.14
N TRP A 417 7.75 19.11 -13.63
CA TRP A 417 7.80 19.39 -12.19
C TRP A 417 6.91 18.44 -11.38
N MET A 418 5.72 18.13 -11.89
CA MET A 418 4.80 17.18 -11.25
C MET A 418 5.35 15.76 -11.29
N ASP A 419 5.83 15.31 -12.45
CA ASP A 419 6.46 14.00 -12.63
C ASP A 419 7.68 13.85 -11.72
N SER A 420 8.50 14.90 -11.61
CA SER A 420 9.65 14.92 -10.70
C SER A 420 9.25 14.67 -9.23
N LEU A 421 8.19 15.33 -8.73
CA LEU A 421 7.69 15.12 -7.37
C LEU A 421 7.12 13.72 -7.17
N ASP A 422 6.32 13.25 -8.14
CA ASP A 422 5.78 11.89 -8.12
C ASP A 422 6.91 10.86 -8.07
N LYS A 423 7.91 10.97 -8.95
CA LYS A 423 9.03 10.02 -8.97
C LYS A 423 9.86 10.06 -7.70
N MET A 424 10.14 11.26 -7.16
CA MET A 424 10.92 11.41 -5.94
C MET A 424 10.27 10.67 -4.76
N LEU A 425 8.96 10.85 -4.56
CA LEU A 425 8.26 10.23 -3.44
C LEU A 425 7.79 8.82 -3.73
N GLY A 426 7.47 8.51 -4.98
CA GLY A 426 7.12 7.15 -5.43
C GLY A 426 8.29 6.21 -5.22
N ASP A 427 9.50 6.67 -5.52
CA ASP A 427 10.73 5.93 -5.25
C ASP A 427 10.96 5.73 -3.76
N LEU A 428 10.86 6.80 -2.97
CA LEU A 428 11.09 6.76 -1.53
C LEU A 428 10.07 5.87 -0.80
N GLN A 429 8.79 6.00 -1.14
CA GLN A 429 7.68 5.39 -0.38
C GLN A 429 7.23 4.03 -0.93
N PHE A 430 7.47 3.72 -2.22
CA PHE A 430 6.93 2.52 -2.86
C PHE A 430 7.98 1.76 -3.68
N THR A 431 8.30 2.21 -4.90
CA THR A 431 9.05 1.45 -5.91
C THR A 431 10.36 0.87 -5.37
N CYS A 432 11.14 1.66 -4.64
CA CYS A 432 12.45 1.18 -4.17
C CYS A 432 12.35 0.22 -2.98
N ASN A 433 11.24 0.22 -2.25
CA ASN A 433 10.98 -0.72 -1.15
C ASN A 433 10.52 -2.08 -1.70
N VAL A 434 9.76 -2.08 -2.80
CA VAL A 434 9.40 -3.30 -3.53
C VAL A 434 10.64 -3.90 -4.21
N ASN A 435 11.48 -3.07 -4.85
CA ASN A 435 12.77 -3.51 -5.41
C ASN A 435 13.69 -4.13 -4.34
N GLU A 436 13.78 -3.53 -3.15
CA GLU A 436 14.59 -4.06 -2.04
C GLU A 436 14.12 -5.45 -1.61
N MET A 437 12.81 -5.65 -1.47
CA MET A 437 12.22 -6.96 -1.14
C MET A 437 12.49 -8.00 -2.23
N ALA A 438 12.25 -7.65 -3.50
CA ALA A 438 12.48 -8.53 -4.64
C ALA A 438 13.97 -8.94 -4.78
N LEU A 439 14.88 -7.97 -4.61
CA LEU A 439 16.32 -8.22 -4.66
C LEU A 439 16.79 -9.09 -3.50
N ALA A 440 16.40 -8.78 -2.26
CA ALA A 440 16.77 -9.58 -1.10
C ALA A 440 16.27 -11.02 -1.23
N HIS A 441 15.03 -11.21 -1.67
CA HIS A 441 14.46 -12.53 -1.92
C HIS A 441 15.28 -13.32 -2.96
N THR A 442 15.63 -12.69 -4.07
CA THR A 442 16.46 -13.27 -5.13
C THR A 442 17.86 -13.64 -4.64
N LEU A 443 18.53 -12.74 -3.91
CA LEU A 443 19.87 -12.97 -3.36
C LEU A 443 19.93 -14.13 -2.37
N HIS A 444 18.83 -14.43 -1.69
CA HIS A 444 18.72 -15.56 -0.78
C HIS A 444 18.16 -16.85 -1.42
N GLY A 445 18.12 -16.88 -2.76
CA GLY A 445 17.83 -18.06 -3.58
C GLY A 445 16.34 -18.33 -3.82
N GLY A 446 15.48 -17.34 -3.68
CA GLY A 446 14.05 -17.46 -3.98
C GLY A 446 13.73 -17.11 -5.44
N ASP A 447 12.70 -17.73 -6.01
CA ASP A 447 12.24 -17.42 -7.36
C ASP A 447 11.37 -16.16 -7.32
N THR A 448 11.80 -15.11 -8.02
CA THR A 448 11.11 -13.82 -8.04
C THR A 448 10.70 -13.44 -9.45
N TYR A 449 9.53 -12.84 -9.59
CA TYR A 449 9.06 -12.21 -10.82
C TYR A 449 8.65 -10.78 -10.50
N TYR A 450 9.02 -9.83 -11.37
CA TYR A 450 8.70 -8.42 -11.16
C TYR A 450 7.86 -7.87 -12.32
N TYR A 451 6.82 -7.09 -12.03
CA TYR A 451 6.10 -6.30 -13.04
C TYR A 451 6.24 -4.80 -12.82
N TYR A 452 6.12 -4.05 -13.90
CA TYR A 452 5.95 -2.60 -13.85
C TYR A 452 4.71 -2.24 -14.65
N PHE A 453 3.69 -1.69 -13.99
CA PHE A 453 2.42 -1.36 -14.62
C PHE A 453 2.46 0.09 -15.13
N THR A 454 2.32 0.25 -16.45
CA THR A 454 2.48 1.56 -17.12
C THR A 454 1.26 1.94 -17.95
N HIS A 455 0.09 1.38 -17.66
CA HIS A 455 -1.13 1.67 -18.40
C HIS A 455 -2.12 2.48 -17.58
N ARG A 456 -2.46 3.67 -18.08
CA ARG A 456 -3.57 4.45 -17.54
C ARG A 456 -4.88 3.97 -18.14
N ALA A 457 -5.76 3.43 -17.31
CA ALA A 457 -7.09 2.97 -17.72
C ALA A 457 -7.95 4.11 -18.28
N THR A 458 -8.73 3.82 -19.31
CA THR A 458 -9.73 4.72 -19.91
C THR A 458 -10.87 5.05 -18.95
N GLN A 459 -11.15 4.16 -17.97
CA GLN A 459 -12.14 4.37 -16.93
C GLN A 459 -11.57 5.03 -15.66
N GLN A 460 -10.26 5.33 -15.62
CA GLN A 460 -9.68 6.07 -14.49
C GLN A 460 -10.21 7.50 -14.48
N THR A 461 -11.01 7.83 -13.46
CA THR A 461 -11.74 9.11 -13.38
C THR A 461 -10.89 10.29 -12.91
N TRP A 462 -9.69 10.04 -12.38
CA TRP A 462 -8.75 11.09 -11.98
C TRP A 462 -8.28 11.91 -13.20
N PRO A 463 -7.88 13.19 -13.02
CA PRO A 463 -7.32 13.98 -14.11
C PRO A 463 -6.16 13.27 -14.85
N GLY A 464 -6.09 13.45 -16.17
CA GLY A 464 -5.12 12.73 -17.02
C GLY A 464 -3.65 13.01 -16.67
N TRP A 465 -3.33 14.17 -16.10
CA TRP A 465 -1.97 14.54 -15.67
C TRP A 465 -1.44 13.71 -14.51
N MET A 466 -2.31 12.97 -13.80
CA MET A 466 -1.93 12.09 -12.69
C MET A 466 -1.41 10.72 -13.14
N GLY A 467 -1.44 10.40 -14.44
CA GLY A 467 -0.83 9.18 -14.96
C GLY A 467 -1.46 7.89 -14.44
N VAL A 468 -0.61 6.91 -14.10
CA VAL A 468 -0.90 5.52 -13.73
C VAL A 468 -0.77 5.36 -12.22
N LEU A 469 -1.88 5.57 -11.53
CA LEU A 469 -1.91 5.75 -10.09
C LEU A 469 -1.68 4.47 -9.30
N HIS A 470 -1.19 4.63 -8.07
CA HIS A 470 -1.21 3.62 -7.01
C HIS A 470 -2.58 2.91 -6.91
N GLY A 471 -2.57 1.58 -6.87
CA GLY A 471 -3.76 0.73 -6.73
C GLY A 471 -4.64 0.56 -7.98
N TYR A 472 -4.36 1.22 -9.11
CA TYR A 472 -5.20 1.14 -10.31
C TYR A 472 -4.98 -0.12 -11.16
N GLU A 473 -3.94 -0.91 -10.88
CA GLU A 473 -3.75 -2.24 -11.48
C GLU A 473 -4.73 -3.28 -10.89
N ILE A 474 -5.27 -3.02 -9.69
CA ILE A 474 -6.26 -3.89 -9.03
C ILE A 474 -7.47 -4.12 -9.94
N ASN A 475 -7.95 -3.08 -10.64
CA ASN A 475 -9.06 -3.19 -11.59
C ASN A 475 -8.81 -4.29 -12.63
N PHE A 476 -7.56 -4.44 -13.09
CA PHE A 476 -7.18 -5.45 -14.07
C PHE A 476 -6.99 -6.85 -13.45
N VAL A 477 -6.44 -6.92 -12.23
CA VAL A 477 -6.26 -8.18 -11.47
C VAL A 477 -7.60 -8.84 -11.14
N PHE A 478 -8.60 -8.07 -10.72
CA PHE A 478 -9.93 -8.60 -10.35
C PHE A 478 -10.91 -8.71 -11.53
N GLY A 479 -10.50 -8.29 -12.73
CA GLY A 479 -11.31 -8.49 -13.93
C GLY A 479 -12.38 -7.43 -14.17
N GLU A 480 -12.27 -6.24 -13.56
CA GLU A 480 -13.25 -5.16 -13.73
C GLU A 480 -13.55 -4.82 -15.21
N PRO A 481 -12.58 -4.87 -16.15
CA PRO A 481 -12.86 -4.68 -17.58
C PRO A 481 -13.90 -5.62 -18.21
N PHE A 482 -14.20 -6.74 -17.57
CA PHE A 482 -15.26 -7.67 -17.99
C PHE A 482 -16.64 -7.36 -17.39
N ASN A 483 -16.75 -6.38 -16.49
CA ASN A 483 -18.03 -5.86 -16.00
C ASN A 483 -18.57 -4.78 -16.96
N THR A 484 -19.03 -5.24 -18.12
CA THR A 484 -19.52 -4.37 -19.22
C THR A 484 -20.82 -3.65 -18.91
N ASP A 485 -21.55 -4.07 -17.88
CA ASP A 485 -22.79 -3.42 -17.44
C ASP A 485 -22.50 -2.10 -16.72
N LYS A 486 -21.38 -2.02 -15.99
CA LYS A 486 -20.97 -0.85 -15.20
C LYS A 486 -19.92 0.01 -15.90
N PHE A 487 -18.98 -0.61 -16.62
CA PHE A 487 -17.80 0.08 -17.15
C PHE A 487 -17.63 -0.08 -18.66
N LYS A 488 -16.97 0.89 -19.29
CA LYS A 488 -16.73 0.93 -20.74
C LYS A 488 -15.24 0.85 -21.09
N TYR A 489 -14.57 -0.17 -20.56
CA TYR A 489 -13.19 -0.49 -20.94
C TYR A 489 -13.09 -0.89 -22.42
N THR A 490 -11.95 -0.59 -23.02
CA THR A 490 -11.63 -0.97 -24.40
C THR A 490 -11.34 -2.48 -24.50
N LYS A 491 -11.36 -3.00 -25.72
CA LYS A 491 -10.98 -4.41 -25.97
C LYS A 491 -9.53 -4.70 -25.61
N GLU A 492 -8.63 -3.75 -25.80
CA GLU A 492 -7.22 -3.90 -25.40
C GLU A 492 -7.06 -3.96 -23.89
N GLU A 493 -7.86 -3.20 -23.13
CA GLU A 493 -7.89 -3.26 -21.66
C GLU A 493 -8.49 -4.57 -21.15
N GLN A 494 -9.51 -5.12 -21.83
CA GLN A 494 -10.01 -6.47 -21.53
C GLN A 494 -8.94 -7.54 -21.75
N GLU A 495 -8.15 -7.43 -22.83
CA GLU A 495 -7.02 -8.34 -23.07
C GLU A 495 -5.88 -8.14 -22.06
N LEU A 496 -5.60 -6.91 -21.65
CA LEU A 496 -4.66 -6.63 -20.56
C LEU A 496 -5.14 -7.28 -19.25
N SER A 497 -6.42 -7.13 -18.90
CA SER A 497 -6.98 -7.77 -17.71
C SER A 497 -6.94 -9.30 -17.80
N ARG A 498 -7.21 -9.89 -18.96
CA ARG A 498 -7.04 -11.33 -19.18
C ARG A 498 -5.60 -11.78 -18.90
N ARG A 499 -4.60 -11.01 -19.35
CA ARG A 499 -3.18 -11.29 -19.07
C ARG A 499 -2.87 -11.17 -17.57
N PHE A 500 -3.35 -10.12 -16.90
CA PHE A 500 -3.21 -9.97 -15.44
C PHE A 500 -3.79 -11.19 -14.70
N MET A 501 -5.06 -11.50 -14.92
CA MET A 501 -5.72 -12.65 -14.27
C MET A 501 -4.96 -13.96 -14.54
N ARG A 502 -4.55 -14.19 -15.79
CA ARG A 502 -3.80 -15.39 -16.18
C ARG A 502 -2.46 -15.50 -15.46
N TYR A 503 -1.65 -14.44 -15.46
CA TYR A 503 -0.34 -14.45 -14.80
C TYR A 503 -0.47 -14.67 -13.29
N TRP A 504 -1.41 -13.99 -12.64
CA TRP A 504 -1.64 -14.12 -11.19
C TRP A 504 -2.11 -15.53 -10.83
N ALA A 505 -3.04 -16.09 -11.61
CA ALA A 505 -3.54 -17.44 -11.38
C ALA A 505 -2.52 -18.53 -11.73
N ASN A 506 -1.72 -18.37 -12.78
CA ASN A 506 -0.62 -19.28 -13.12
C ASN A 506 0.43 -19.30 -12.02
N PHE A 507 0.83 -18.13 -11.54
CA PHE A 507 1.72 -18.00 -10.39
C PHE A 507 1.11 -18.66 -9.15
N ALA A 508 -0.17 -18.43 -8.87
CA ALA A 508 -0.83 -19.03 -7.71
C ALA A 508 -0.83 -20.56 -7.75
N ARG A 509 -1.03 -21.16 -8.95
CA ARG A 509 -1.02 -22.61 -9.15
C ARG A 509 0.38 -23.22 -9.13
N THR A 510 1.33 -22.59 -9.80
CA THR A 510 2.61 -23.23 -10.16
C THR A 510 3.85 -22.57 -9.55
N GLY A 511 3.76 -21.31 -9.15
CA GLY A 511 4.90 -20.48 -8.78
C GLY A 511 5.57 -19.77 -9.96
N ASP A 512 5.10 -20.01 -11.19
CA ASP A 512 5.60 -19.39 -12.42
C ASP A 512 4.42 -18.70 -13.14
N PRO A 513 4.44 -17.36 -13.36
CA PRO A 513 3.36 -16.68 -14.07
C PRO A 513 3.19 -17.20 -15.51
N ASN A 514 4.23 -17.78 -16.11
CA ASN A 514 4.18 -18.25 -17.48
C ASN A 514 3.45 -19.58 -17.66
N LYS A 515 3.43 -20.43 -16.63
CA LYS A 515 3.03 -21.83 -16.79
C LYS A 515 1.51 -22.01 -16.62
N ASN A 516 0.84 -22.39 -17.70
CA ASN A 516 -0.59 -22.70 -17.71
C ASN A 516 -0.90 -24.05 -17.04
N PRO A 517 -2.16 -24.29 -16.62
CA PRO A 517 -2.59 -25.54 -15.99
C PRO A 517 -2.39 -26.80 -16.85
N ASP A 518 -2.47 -26.66 -18.17
CA ASP A 518 -2.29 -27.75 -19.14
C ASP A 518 -0.80 -28.03 -19.46
N GLY A 519 0.13 -27.33 -18.81
CA GLY A 519 1.56 -27.44 -19.02
C GLY A 519 2.08 -26.61 -20.21
N THR A 520 1.22 -25.89 -20.92
CA THR A 520 1.64 -24.90 -21.92
C THR A 520 2.16 -23.62 -21.25
N TYR A 521 2.75 -22.72 -22.04
CA TYR A 521 3.26 -21.45 -21.56
C TYR A 521 2.47 -20.28 -22.15
N THR A 522 2.43 -19.16 -21.44
CA THR A 522 1.94 -17.88 -21.99
C THR A 522 2.74 -17.48 -23.22
N LEU A 523 2.09 -16.74 -24.13
CA LEU A 523 2.71 -16.30 -25.39
C LEU A 523 3.96 -15.45 -25.14
N ASP A 524 3.87 -14.53 -24.18
CA ASP A 524 5.03 -13.75 -23.75
C ASP A 524 5.76 -14.47 -22.63
N THR A 525 7.09 -14.43 -22.70
CA THR A 525 7.95 -14.91 -21.62
C THR A 525 8.14 -13.80 -20.60
N TRP A 526 7.67 -14.02 -19.38
CA TRP A 526 7.99 -13.27 -18.18
C TRP A 526 9.25 -13.85 -17.54
N PRO A 527 10.42 -13.20 -17.73
CA PRO A 527 11.67 -13.71 -17.19
C PRO A 527 11.68 -13.61 -15.65
N PRO A 528 12.38 -14.53 -14.97
CA PRO A 528 12.65 -14.37 -13.55
C PRO A 528 13.45 -13.09 -13.31
N TYR A 529 13.17 -12.43 -12.19
CA TYR A 529 13.94 -11.32 -11.69
C TYR A 529 15.31 -11.82 -11.25
N ASP A 530 16.35 -11.08 -11.63
CA ASP A 530 17.74 -11.46 -11.39
C ASP A 530 18.52 -10.32 -10.73
N GLU A 531 19.57 -10.65 -9.98
CA GLU A 531 20.37 -9.69 -9.22
C GLU A 531 21.11 -8.65 -10.10
N LYS A 532 21.36 -8.96 -11.39
CA LYS A 532 22.22 -8.15 -12.26
C LYS A 532 21.43 -7.16 -13.09
N THR A 533 20.43 -7.66 -13.81
CA THR A 533 19.58 -6.88 -14.71
C THR A 533 18.28 -6.45 -14.07
N MET A 534 17.85 -7.06 -12.96
CA MET A 534 16.60 -6.74 -12.26
C MET A 534 15.44 -6.71 -13.27
N THR A 535 15.34 -7.79 -14.05
CA THR A 535 14.41 -7.81 -15.19
C THR A 535 12.96 -7.77 -14.72
N TYR A 536 12.15 -6.91 -15.34
CA TYR A 536 10.71 -6.84 -15.07
C TYR A 536 9.88 -7.00 -16.35
N MET A 537 8.66 -7.49 -16.20
CA MET A 537 7.63 -7.45 -17.24
C MET A 537 6.90 -6.11 -17.21
N ASN A 538 6.96 -5.36 -18.30
CA ASN A 538 6.14 -4.17 -18.47
C ASN A 538 4.70 -4.59 -18.79
N LEU A 539 3.73 -4.16 -17.99
CA LEU A 539 2.33 -4.48 -18.18
C LEU A 539 1.58 -3.24 -18.70
N THR A 540 1.34 -3.24 -20.00
CA THR A 540 0.49 -2.27 -20.69
C THR A 540 -0.30 -2.89 -21.87
N VAL A 541 -1.22 -2.12 -22.44
CA VAL A 541 -2.00 -2.47 -23.64
C VAL A 541 -1.13 -2.59 -24.87
N GLU A 542 -1.60 -3.37 -25.86
CA GLU A 542 -0.79 -3.73 -27.04
C GLU A 542 -0.33 -2.50 -27.83
N SER A 543 -1.21 -1.51 -28.01
CA SER A 543 -0.92 -0.28 -28.74
C SER A 543 0.16 0.60 -28.12
N GLN A 544 0.54 0.36 -26.86
CA GLN A 544 1.60 1.10 -26.16
C GLN A 544 2.98 0.43 -26.23
N TYR A 545 3.09 -0.79 -26.74
CA TYR A 545 4.40 -1.35 -27.06
C TYR A 545 4.91 -0.82 -28.39
N ASN A 546 6.20 -0.49 -28.44
CA ASN A 546 6.88 -0.23 -29.71
C ASN A 546 6.86 -1.50 -30.57
N ALA A 547 6.61 -1.36 -31.87
CA ALA A 547 6.56 -2.50 -32.79
C ALA A 547 7.88 -3.31 -32.74
N GLY A 548 7.78 -4.60 -32.38
CA GLY A 548 8.93 -5.51 -32.25
C GLY A 548 9.76 -5.33 -30.97
N ALA A 549 9.37 -4.44 -30.05
CA ALA A 549 10.05 -4.30 -28.77
C ALA A 549 9.69 -5.45 -27.82
N ARG A 550 10.66 -5.80 -26.96
CA ARG A 550 10.41 -6.73 -25.85
C ARG A 550 9.49 -6.06 -24.83
N ARG A 551 8.59 -6.83 -24.25
CA ARG A 551 7.73 -6.40 -23.12
C ARG A 551 8.49 -6.34 -21.81
N THR A 552 9.79 -6.58 -21.80
CA THR A 552 10.63 -6.63 -20.61
C THR A 552 11.55 -5.40 -20.52
N GLY A 553 11.75 -4.89 -19.31
CA GLY A 553 12.74 -3.86 -19.01
C GLY A 553 13.73 -4.29 -17.92
N SER A 554 14.64 -3.39 -17.55
CA SER A 554 15.64 -3.60 -16.48
C SER A 554 15.48 -2.54 -15.40
N GLY A 555 15.42 -2.95 -14.13
CA GLY A 555 15.10 -2.07 -13.00
C GLY A 555 13.80 -2.52 -12.31
N PRO A 556 12.72 -1.72 -12.28
CA PRO A 556 12.59 -0.33 -12.71
C PRO A 556 13.37 0.62 -11.78
N ARG A 557 13.76 1.81 -12.27
CA ARG A 557 14.32 2.91 -11.47
C ARG A 557 15.56 2.53 -10.61
N ARG A 558 16.39 1.60 -11.10
CA ARG A 558 17.57 1.06 -10.39
C ARG A 558 18.50 2.15 -9.85
N ARG A 559 18.82 3.17 -10.65
CA ARG A 559 19.69 4.28 -10.24
C ARG A 559 19.10 5.01 -9.03
N GLN A 560 17.84 5.37 -9.12
CA GLN A 560 17.13 6.11 -8.06
C GLN A 560 16.96 5.27 -6.79
N CYS A 561 16.77 3.96 -6.94
CA CYS A 561 16.72 3.08 -5.79
C CYS A 561 18.07 2.90 -5.11
N MET A 562 19.19 2.84 -5.85
CA MET A 562 20.52 2.89 -5.24
C MET A 562 20.77 4.24 -4.54
N PHE A 563 20.29 5.34 -5.12
CA PHE A 563 20.36 6.66 -4.49
C PHE A 563 19.66 6.67 -3.13
N TRP A 564 18.41 6.20 -3.04
CA TRP A 564 17.66 6.18 -1.79
C TRP A 564 18.14 5.13 -0.79
N LYS A 565 18.53 3.95 -1.25
CA LYS A 565 18.88 2.82 -0.37
C LYS A 565 20.34 2.79 0.08
N THR A 566 21.23 3.50 -0.64
CA THR A 566 22.66 3.49 -0.34
C THR A 566 23.20 4.91 -0.11
N LEU A 567 23.03 5.84 -1.06
CA LEU A 567 23.68 7.14 -0.99
C LEU A 567 23.11 8.00 0.16
N ILE A 568 21.78 8.18 0.22
CA ILE A 568 21.15 9.06 1.21
C ILE A 568 21.40 8.60 2.66
N PRO A 569 21.25 7.31 3.02
CA PRO A 569 21.60 6.84 4.36
C PRO A 569 23.05 7.12 4.74
N ASN A 570 24.01 6.91 3.83
CA ASN A 570 25.42 7.20 4.06
C ASN A 570 25.68 8.69 4.25
N VAL A 571 25.03 9.55 3.45
CA VAL A 571 25.11 11.01 3.57
C VAL A 571 24.56 11.49 4.91
N LEU A 572 23.41 10.95 5.35
CA LEU A 572 22.82 11.29 6.64
C LEU A 572 23.69 10.85 7.82
N SER A 573 24.29 9.66 7.76
CA SER A 573 25.23 9.19 8.77
C SER A 573 26.46 10.09 8.85
N ALA A 574 27.06 10.41 7.70
CA ALA A 574 28.26 11.25 7.65
C ALA A 574 28.00 12.69 8.10
N SER A 575 26.82 13.26 7.81
CA SER A 575 26.49 14.62 8.26
C SER A 575 26.15 14.70 9.75
N ALA A 576 25.59 13.64 10.33
CA ALA A 576 25.34 13.56 11.77
C ALA A 576 26.64 13.53 12.59
N ASP A 577 27.65 12.79 12.13
CA ASP A 577 28.95 12.65 12.82
C ASP A 577 29.78 13.94 12.83
N VAL A 578 29.61 14.80 11.83
CA VAL A 578 30.42 16.02 11.65
C VAL A 578 29.88 17.20 12.48
N GLY A 579 28.62 17.13 12.94
CA GLY A 579 27.96 18.21 13.67
C GLY A 579 27.56 19.38 12.77
N GLU A 580 26.30 19.79 12.85
CA GLU A 580 25.70 20.85 12.01
C GLU A 580 26.45 22.19 12.10
N SER A 581 27.01 22.50 13.27
CA SER A 581 27.82 23.69 13.52
C SER A 581 29.13 23.69 12.73
N PHE A 582 29.78 22.54 12.56
CA PHE A 582 31.03 22.44 11.82
C PHE A 582 30.80 22.55 10.31
N VAL A 583 29.76 21.90 9.79
CA VAL A 583 29.38 22.01 8.37
C VAL A 583 29.04 23.46 8.02
N ARG A 584 28.26 24.13 8.88
CA ARG A 584 27.92 25.55 8.70
C ARG A 584 29.15 26.45 8.79
N TRP A 585 30.07 26.19 9.71
CA TRP A 585 31.34 26.91 9.80
C TRP A 585 32.17 26.75 8.52
N LYS A 586 32.30 25.54 8.00
CA LYS A 586 33.07 25.26 6.77
C LYS A 586 32.48 25.97 5.55
N GLN A 587 31.16 25.92 5.37
CA GLN A 587 30.48 26.64 4.28
C GLN A 587 30.58 28.17 4.39
N GLN A 588 30.68 28.71 5.61
CA GLN A 588 30.90 30.14 5.83
C GLN A 588 32.35 30.52 5.54
N MET A 589 33.32 29.68 5.92
CA MET A 589 34.72 29.90 5.58
C MET A 589 34.98 29.83 4.09
N ASP A 590 34.42 28.84 3.38
CA ASP A 590 34.58 28.73 1.92
C ASP A 590 34.00 29.96 1.20
N ARG A 591 32.85 30.48 1.63
CA ARG A 591 32.27 31.73 1.08
C ARG A 591 33.11 32.96 1.43
N TRP A 592 33.62 33.02 2.66
CA TRP A 592 34.50 34.12 3.05
C TRP A 592 35.79 34.12 2.21
N GLU A 593 36.39 32.96 1.98
CA GLU A 593 37.62 32.81 1.20
C GLU A 593 37.40 33.06 -0.29
N ASN A 594 36.32 32.53 -0.88
CA ASN A 594 36.14 32.57 -2.34
C ASN A 594 35.36 33.79 -2.83
N ASP A 595 34.44 34.32 -2.03
CA ASP A 595 33.60 35.45 -2.46
C ASP A 595 34.07 36.74 -1.78
N TYR A 596 34.09 36.76 -0.45
CA TYR A 596 34.33 37.98 0.32
C TYR A 596 35.77 38.48 0.24
N ILE A 597 36.77 37.59 0.36
CA ILE A 597 38.18 38.00 0.29
C ILE A 597 38.54 38.53 -1.11
N ASN A 598 37.99 37.91 -2.15
CA ASN A 598 38.27 38.27 -3.54
C ASN A 598 37.66 39.63 -3.87
N ASP A 599 36.42 39.88 -3.44
CA ASP A 599 35.76 41.17 -3.56
C ASP A 599 36.48 42.26 -2.75
N TRP A 600 36.86 41.95 -1.50
CA TRP A 600 37.63 42.87 -0.66
C TRP A 600 38.99 43.21 -1.28
N GLN A 601 39.72 42.23 -1.81
CA GLN A 601 41.00 42.45 -2.48
C GLN A 601 40.84 43.34 -3.71
N PHE A 602 39.81 43.09 -4.52
CA PHE A 602 39.49 43.94 -5.66
C PHE A 602 39.24 45.39 -5.23
N HIS A 603 38.37 45.60 -4.24
CA HIS A 603 38.06 46.94 -3.73
C HIS A 603 39.27 47.63 -3.07
N PHE A 604 40.11 46.88 -2.36
CA PHE A 604 41.31 47.39 -1.73
C PHE A 604 42.36 47.84 -2.77
N GLU A 605 42.53 47.10 -3.86
CA GLU A 605 43.39 47.51 -4.97
C GLU A 605 42.85 48.74 -5.71
N GLN A 606 41.52 48.86 -5.88
CA GLN A 606 40.92 50.09 -6.41
C GLN A 606 41.13 51.29 -5.47
N TYR A 607 41.01 51.09 -4.16
CA TYR A 607 41.29 52.13 -3.17
C TYR A 607 42.75 52.59 -3.23
N LYS A 608 43.72 51.67 -3.33
CA LYS A 608 45.14 52.02 -3.50
C LYS A 608 45.37 52.87 -4.75
N LYS A 609 44.79 52.47 -5.89
CA LYS A 609 44.87 53.25 -7.13
C LYS A 609 44.29 54.65 -6.92
N TYR A 610 43.11 54.76 -6.32
CA TYR A 610 42.47 56.04 -6.03
C TYR A 610 43.34 56.94 -5.14
N GLN A 611 43.97 56.41 -4.08
CA GLN A 611 44.90 57.19 -3.25
C GLN A 611 46.15 57.63 -4.01
N SER A 612 46.68 56.80 -4.92
CA SER A 612 47.82 57.19 -5.75
C SER A 612 47.49 58.31 -6.74
N TYR A 613 46.29 58.33 -7.32
CA TYR A 613 45.82 59.44 -8.15
C TYR A 613 45.63 60.73 -7.32
N ARG A 614 45.14 60.60 -6.09
CA ARG A 614 44.95 61.74 -5.18
C ARG A 614 46.28 62.37 -4.74
N GLN A 615 47.33 61.57 -4.57
CA GLN A 615 48.69 62.05 -4.32
C GLN A 615 49.30 62.75 -5.54
N LEU A 616 49.08 62.23 -6.76
CA LEU A 616 49.53 62.88 -8.00
C LEU A 616 48.85 64.24 -8.26
N ASP A 617 47.58 64.39 -7.88
CA ASP A 617 46.86 65.67 -7.96
C ASP A 617 47.35 66.69 -6.91
N THR A 618 47.95 66.25 -5.80
CA THR A 618 48.50 67.15 -4.78
C THR A 618 49.92 67.63 -5.13
N ASP A 619 50.70 66.85 -5.89
CA ASP A 619 52.03 67.22 -6.38
C ASP A 619 52.01 68.14 -7.62
N GLN A 620 50.83 68.39 -8.24
CA GLN A 620 50.66 69.39 -9.31
C GLN A 620 50.22 70.78 -8.82
N CYS A 621 50.15 71.01 -7.51
CA CYS A 621 49.76 72.29 -6.91
C CYS A 621 50.83 72.87 -5.96
N VAL A 622 52.11 72.69 -6.28
CA VAL A 622 53.24 73.42 -5.66
C VAL A 622 54.06 74.13 -6.71
#